data_AF-A0A1A8ZAQ0-F1
#
_entry.id   AF-A0A1A8ZAQ0-F1
#
_cell.length_a   1.000
_cell.length_b   1.000
_cell.length_c   1.000
_cell.angle_alpha   90.00
_cell.angle_beta   90.00
_cell.angle_gamma   90.00
#
_symmetry.space_group_name_H-M   'P 1'
#
loop_
_entity.id
_entity.type
_entity.pdbx_description
1 polymer ?
#
loop_
_entity_poly.entity_id
_entity_poly.type
_entity_poly.pdbx_seq_one_letter_code
_entity_poly.pdbx_strand_id
1 'polypeptide(L)'
;MRRYDELANVYAELPNQGRAIDDYHYTPEARRIFPRYNIVEAMLGQVERLDPDRLPNFADLSAALLRAANDAQSLVKPQGKAEAEVIRDERQMFAAAIRGWTSESDIDIEPLGYRRVLTAEESSDWRQRLQERWGLNVLAWHPMLATPVPAEVLVLQEAYMWDEQGAARVRQVLQDAGGRRVAELREYGADYLVDLDLFAPRYTGAEGVWSDNSLAWIAYASHEGTVAFGGLLATALTARWPDVRRWHWSGW
;
A
#
# COMPACT_ATOMS: atom_id res chain seq x y z
N MET A 1 0.16 -4.13 10.33
CA MET A 1 1.46 -4.16 9.63
C MET A 1 2.53 -4.91 10.42
N ARG A 2 2.79 -4.60 11.71
CA ARG A 2 3.87 -5.22 12.52
C ARG A 2 4.06 -6.75 12.36
N ARG A 3 3.00 -7.56 12.47
CA ARG A 3 3.09 -9.03 12.32
C ARG A 3 3.56 -9.48 10.92
N TYR A 4 3.13 -8.79 9.87
CA TYR A 4 3.60 -9.06 8.50
C TYR A 4 5.08 -8.72 8.39
N ASP A 5 5.46 -7.51 8.82
CA ASP A 5 6.84 -7.02 8.72
C ASP A 5 7.81 -7.91 9.51
N GLU A 6 7.42 -8.32 10.72
CA GLU A 6 8.18 -9.29 11.54
C GLU A 6 8.44 -10.60 10.77
N LEU A 7 7.39 -11.21 10.21
CA LEU A 7 7.50 -12.47 9.50
C LEU A 7 8.26 -12.34 8.16
N ALA A 8 8.06 -11.24 7.45
CA ALA A 8 8.75 -10.95 6.19
C ALA A 8 10.26 -10.71 6.42
N ASN A 9 10.62 -10.01 7.50
CA ASN A 9 12.02 -9.79 7.88
C ASN A 9 12.69 -11.12 8.27
N VAL A 10 12.02 -11.96 9.08
CA VAL A 10 12.53 -13.30 9.42
C VAL A 10 12.74 -14.15 8.16
N TYR A 11 11.85 -14.05 7.17
CA TYR A 11 12.04 -14.75 5.90
C TYR A 11 13.23 -14.21 5.09
N ALA A 12 13.40 -12.89 5.04
CA ALA A 12 14.48 -12.24 4.31
C ALA A 12 15.88 -12.57 4.85
N GLU A 13 15.98 -12.92 6.14
CA GLU A 13 17.20 -13.37 6.80
C GLU A 13 17.58 -14.83 6.48
N LEU A 14 16.68 -15.60 5.85
CA LEU A 14 16.99 -16.98 5.49
C LEU A 14 18.08 -17.05 4.39
N PRO A 15 19.03 -18.00 4.50
CA PRO A 15 20.01 -18.25 3.44
C PRO A 15 19.32 -18.51 2.09
N ASN A 16 19.83 -17.89 1.03
CA ASN A 16 19.27 -17.98 -0.33
C ASN A 16 17.75 -17.70 -0.39
N GLN A 17 17.26 -16.77 0.45
CA GLN A 17 15.83 -16.46 0.55
C GLN A 17 14.97 -17.71 0.83
N GLY A 18 15.51 -18.63 1.62
CA GLY A 18 14.82 -19.87 1.98
C GLY A 18 14.77 -20.92 0.87
N ARG A 19 15.53 -20.76 -0.22
CA ARG A 19 15.70 -21.81 -1.24
C ARG A 19 16.75 -22.83 -0.80
N ALA A 20 16.50 -24.09 -1.13
CA ALA A 20 17.43 -25.19 -0.93
C ALA A 20 18.63 -25.06 -1.88
N ILE A 21 19.66 -25.86 -1.65
CA ILE A 21 20.90 -25.88 -2.44
C ILE A 21 20.64 -26.19 -3.92
N ASP A 22 19.53 -26.88 -4.22
CA ASP A 22 19.12 -27.19 -5.59
C ASP A 22 18.43 -26.02 -6.31
N ASP A 23 18.14 -24.90 -5.63
CA ASP A 23 17.42 -23.70 -6.11
C ASP A 23 15.99 -23.94 -6.63
N TYR A 24 15.54 -25.21 -6.69
CA TYR A 24 14.20 -25.60 -7.16
C TYR A 24 13.19 -25.71 -6.03
N HIS A 25 13.63 -25.98 -4.80
CA HIS A 25 12.74 -26.21 -3.67
C HIS A 25 12.95 -25.19 -2.55
N TYR A 26 11.87 -24.76 -1.91
CA TYR A 26 11.95 -24.06 -0.63
C TYR A 26 12.31 -25.02 0.49
N THR A 27 13.14 -24.56 1.43
CA THR A 27 13.45 -25.31 2.65
C THR A 27 12.19 -25.53 3.50
N PRO A 28 12.18 -26.55 4.37
CA PRO A 28 11.08 -26.76 5.31
C PRO A 28 10.82 -25.56 6.22
N GLU A 29 11.86 -24.78 6.55
CA GLU A 29 11.77 -23.56 7.34
C GLU A 29 11.08 -22.44 6.57
N ALA A 30 11.50 -22.19 5.33
CA ALA A 30 10.87 -21.22 4.44
C ALA A 30 9.37 -21.49 4.28
N ARG A 31 8.99 -22.76 4.06
CA ARG A 31 7.60 -23.23 3.95
C ARG A 31 6.76 -23.03 5.21
N ARG A 32 7.37 -22.74 6.37
CA ARG A 32 6.65 -22.39 7.60
C ARG A 32 6.51 -20.90 7.82
N ILE A 33 7.25 -20.07 7.08
CA ILE A 33 7.29 -18.61 7.27
C ILE A 33 6.51 -17.91 6.16
N PHE A 34 6.84 -18.15 4.88
CA PHE A 34 6.20 -17.38 3.81
C PHE A 34 4.68 -17.52 3.73
N PRO A 35 4.07 -18.69 4.01
CA PRO A 35 2.62 -18.77 4.00
C PRO A 35 1.99 -17.92 5.10
N ARG A 36 2.70 -17.69 6.22
CA ARG A 36 2.20 -16.89 7.35
C ARG A 36 2.05 -15.42 6.99
N TYR A 37 3.11 -14.77 6.50
CA TYR A 37 2.99 -13.35 6.15
C TYR A 37 2.01 -13.15 4.98
N ASN A 38 1.97 -14.07 4.02
CA ASN A 38 1.03 -14.01 2.89
C ASN A 38 -0.44 -14.11 3.35
N ILE A 39 -0.77 -14.99 4.31
CA ILE A 39 -2.14 -15.05 4.83
C ILE A 39 -2.46 -13.84 5.71
N VAL A 40 -1.51 -13.35 6.51
CA VAL A 40 -1.68 -12.14 7.33
C VAL A 40 -2.02 -10.93 6.47
N GLU A 41 -1.30 -10.75 5.36
CA GLU A 41 -1.59 -9.71 4.37
C GLU A 41 -2.98 -9.87 3.75
N ALA A 42 -3.34 -11.10 3.34
CA ALA A 42 -4.66 -11.37 2.77
C ALA A 42 -5.80 -11.10 3.78
N MET A 43 -5.62 -11.46 5.05
CA MET A 43 -6.57 -11.17 6.12
C MET A 43 -6.70 -9.65 6.34
N LEU A 44 -5.58 -8.93 6.38
CA LEU A 44 -5.60 -7.47 6.50
C LEU A 44 -6.38 -6.83 5.34
N GLY A 45 -6.13 -7.26 4.11
CA GLY A 45 -6.88 -6.77 2.95
C GLY A 45 -8.39 -7.04 3.03
N GLN A 46 -8.82 -8.15 3.65
CA GLN A 46 -10.25 -8.39 3.90
C GLN A 46 -10.82 -7.53 5.03
N VAL A 47 -10.05 -7.29 6.10
CA VAL A 47 -10.45 -6.38 7.19
C VAL A 47 -10.59 -4.95 6.66
N GLU A 48 -9.66 -4.49 5.83
CA GLU A 48 -9.68 -3.17 5.21
C GLU A 48 -10.80 -3.01 4.16
N ARG A 49 -11.53 -4.07 3.79
CA ARG A 49 -12.77 -3.94 3.00
C ARG A 49 -13.95 -3.43 3.82
N LEU A 50 -13.86 -3.47 5.15
CA LEU A 50 -14.84 -2.81 6.01
C LEU A 50 -14.63 -1.30 5.92
N ASP A 51 -15.71 -0.55 5.78
CA ASP A 51 -15.67 0.91 5.74
C ASP A 51 -15.62 1.47 7.18
N PRO A 52 -14.51 2.11 7.62
CA PRO A 52 -14.40 2.66 8.97
C PRO A 52 -15.45 3.74 9.28
N ASP A 53 -15.95 4.44 8.27
CA ASP A 53 -16.99 5.46 8.43
C ASP A 53 -18.40 4.84 8.61
N ARG A 54 -18.54 3.52 8.41
CA ARG A 54 -19.83 2.78 8.40
C ARG A 54 -19.74 1.42 9.09
N LEU A 55 -19.00 1.33 10.19
CA LEU A 55 -18.87 0.10 10.94
C LEU A 55 -20.20 -0.29 11.62
N PRO A 56 -20.54 -1.59 11.67
CA PRO A 56 -21.71 -2.07 12.40
C PRO A 56 -21.46 -1.99 13.91
N ASN A 57 -22.47 -2.40 14.70
CA ASN A 57 -22.27 -2.57 16.15
C ASN A 57 -21.15 -3.58 16.44
N PHE A 58 -20.62 -3.54 17.66
CA PHE A 58 -19.44 -4.33 18.03
C PHE A 58 -19.60 -5.84 17.82
N ALA A 59 -20.77 -6.42 18.16
CA ALA A 59 -21.01 -7.85 17.99
C ALA A 59 -20.97 -8.27 16.51
N ASP A 60 -21.63 -7.49 15.65
CA ASP A 60 -21.64 -7.71 14.21
C ASP A 60 -20.26 -7.45 13.58
N LEU A 61 -19.51 -6.47 14.12
CA LEU A 61 -18.14 -6.18 13.71
C LEU A 61 -17.21 -7.35 14.04
N SER A 62 -17.26 -7.88 15.26
CA SER A 62 -16.47 -9.07 15.64
C SER A 62 -16.79 -10.25 14.72
N ALA A 63 -18.07 -10.48 14.41
CA ALA A 63 -18.47 -11.53 13.48
C ALA A 63 -17.95 -11.26 12.05
N ALA A 64 -17.96 -10.00 11.60
CA ALA A 64 -17.43 -9.61 10.29
C ALA A 64 -15.91 -9.79 10.21
N LEU A 65 -15.16 -9.42 11.24
CA LEU A 65 -13.70 -9.62 11.30
C LEU A 65 -13.32 -11.11 11.26
N LEU A 66 -14.06 -11.95 11.99
CA LEU A 66 -13.86 -13.41 11.96
C LEU A 66 -14.15 -14.00 10.57
N ARG A 67 -15.20 -13.51 9.88
CA ARG A 67 -15.48 -13.90 8.49
C ARG A 67 -14.39 -13.44 7.55
N ALA A 68 -13.97 -12.17 7.62
CA ALA A 68 -12.88 -11.62 6.81
C ALA A 68 -11.60 -12.46 6.94
N ALA A 69 -11.23 -12.86 8.15
CA ALA A 69 -10.08 -13.71 8.40
C ALA A 69 -10.24 -15.13 7.85
N ASN A 70 -11.46 -15.68 7.76
CA ASN A 70 -11.75 -17.01 7.21
C ASN A 70 -11.88 -17.01 5.68
N ASP A 71 -12.39 -15.93 5.10
CA ASP A 71 -12.60 -15.81 3.66
C ASP A 71 -11.32 -15.35 2.94
N ALA A 72 -10.37 -14.76 3.67
CA ALA A 72 -9.07 -14.37 3.14
C ALA A 72 -8.38 -15.52 2.38
N GLN A 73 -7.88 -15.22 1.18
CA GLN A 73 -7.09 -16.15 0.38
C GLN A 73 -5.80 -15.44 -0.05
N SER A 74 -4.66 -16.03 0.31
CA SER A 74 -3.38 -15.57 -0.20
C SER A 74 -3.23 -15.93 -1.68
N LEU A 75 -2.49 -15.11 -2.44
CA LEU A 75 -2.13 -15.42 -3.82
C LEU A 75 -1.29 -16.70 -3.91
N VAL A 76 -0.46 -16.95 -2.90
CA VAL A 76 0.32 -18.17 -2.76
C VAL A 76 -0.56 -19.25 -2.15
N LYS A 77 -0.87 -20.30 -2.93
CA LYS A 77 -1.63 -21.47 -2.44
C LYS A 77 -0.72 -22.43 -1.68
N PRO A 78 -1.19 -23.02 -0.57
CA PRO A 78 -0.42 -24.03 0.15
C PRO A 78 -0.21 -25.26 -0.75
N GLN A 79 1.05 -25.70 -0.87
CA GLN A 79 1.42 -26.87 -1.67
C GLN A 79 1.56 -28.15 -0.83
N GLY A 80 1.50 -28.03 0.50
CA GLY A 80 1.69 -29.12 1.43
C GLY A 80 0.98 -28.92 2.77
N LYS A 81 1.11 -29.93 3.63
CA LYS A 81 0.49 -29.93 4.96
C LYS A 81 1.07 -28.85 5.87
N ALA A 82 2.38 -28.65 5.83
CA ALA A 82 3.06 -27.66 6.69
C ALA A 82 2.56 -26.24 6.40
N GLU A 83 2.44 -25.87 5.12
CA GLU A 83 1.92 -24.57 4.69
C GLU A 83 0.46 -24.39 5.11
N ALA A 84 -0.38 -25.42 4.94
CA ALA A 84 -1.78 -25.38 5.34
C ALA A 84 -1.95 -25.26 6.87
N GLU A 85 -1.09 -25.93 7.64
CA GLU A 85 -1.07 -25.85 9.11
C GLU A 85 -0.72 -24.45 9.58
N VAL A 86 0.35 -23.83 9.07
CA VAL A 86 0.74 -22.48 9.50
C VAL A 86 -0.28 -21.41 9.09
N ILE A 87 -0.95 -21.58 7.94
CA ILE A 87 -2.07 -20.71 7.54
C ILE A 87 -3.22 -20.81 8.53
N ARG A 88 -3.57 -22.03 8.96
CA ARG A 88 -4.61 -22.26 9.97
C ARG A 88 -4.24 -21.64 11.32
N ASP A 89 -2.98 -21.77 11.73
CA ASP A 89 -2.50 -21.21 12.99
C ASP A 89 -2.65 -19.68 13.01
N GLU A 90 -2.27 -18.95 11.96
CA GLU A 90 -2.44 -17.49 11.89
C GLU A 90 -3.91 -17.07 11.99
N ARG A 91 -4.82 -17.80 11.32
CA ARG A 91 -6.28 -17.55 11.44
C ARG A 91 -6.78 -17.80 12.86
N GLN A 92 -6.29 -18.85 13.51
CA GLN A 92 -6.66 -19.16 14.89
C GLN A 92 -6.15 -18.12 15.88
N MET A 93 -4.91 -17.63 15.70
CA MET A 93 -4.36 -16.54 16.51
C MET A 93 -5.17 -15.25 16.34
N PHE A 94 -5.51 -14.89 15.10
CA PHE A 94 -6.38 -13.74 14.84
C PHE A 94 -7.75 -13.91 15.50
N ALA A 95 -8.39 -15.06 15.33
CA ALA A 95 -9.69 -15.34 15.93
C ALA A 95 -9.66 -15.32 17.47
N ALA A 96 -8.56 -15.79 18.08
CA ALA A 96 -8.36 -15.70 19.52
C ALA A 96 -8.24 -14.24 19.99
N ALA A 97 -7.52 -13.40 19.26
CA ALA A 97 -7.40 -11.97 19.56
C ALA A 97 -8.78 -11.26 19.51
N ILE A 98 -9.57 -11.49 18.45
CA ILE A 98 -10.93 -10.91 18.35
C ILE A 98 -11.80 -11.30 19.55
N ARG A 99 -11.79 -12.59 19.92
CA ARG A 99 -12.57 -13.08 21.07
C ARG A 99 -12.09 -12.49 22.40
N GLY A 100 -10.78 -12.28 22.54
CA GLY A 100 -10.19 -11.58 23.69
C GLY A 100 -10.75 -10.17 23.82
N TRP A 101 -10.78 -9.41 22.73
CA TRP A 101 -11.34 -8.06 22.72
C TRP A 101 -12.82 -8.01 23.08
N THR A 102 -13.59 -9.04 22.72
CA THR A 102 -15.01 -9.13 23.10
C THR A 102 -15.22 -9.34 24.60
N SER A 103 -14.20 -9.81 25.32
CA SER A 103 -14.27 -10.05 26.77
C SER A 103 -13.73 -8.91 27.62
N GLU A 104 -13.02 -7.95 27.02
CA GLU A 104 -12.44 -6.79 27.70
C GLU A 104 -13.39 -5.58 27.57
N SER A 105 -13.56 -4.83 28.66
CA SER A 105 -14.51 -3.70 28.72
C SER A 105 -13.86 -2.33 28.53
N ASP A 106 -12.53 -2.24 28.60
CA ASP A 106 -11.76 -1.00 28.44
C ASP A 106 -10.46 -1.31 27.69
N ILE A 107 -10.49 -1.17 26.37
CA ILE A 107 -9.30 -1.30 25.52
C ILE A 107 -8.86 0.12 25.16
N ASP A 108 -7.83 0.60 25.85
CA ASP A 108 -7.16 1.86 25.52
C ASP A 108 -6.11 1.57 24.43
N ILE A 109 -6.47 1.85 23.17
CA ILE A 109 -5.58 1.69 22.02
C ILE A 109 -5.51 3.00 21.25
N GLU A 110 -4.29 3.34 20.83
CA GLU A 110 -4.05 4.41 19.89
C GLU A 110 -4.86 4.15 18.60
N PRO A 111 -5.67 5.12 18.14
CA PRO A 111 -6.41 4.98 16.90
C PRO A 111 -5.46 4.69 15.74
N LEU A 112 -5.78 3.65 14.96
CA LEU A 112 -5.08 3.38 13.71
C LEU A 112 -5.48 4.42 12.66
N GLY A 113 -4.54 4.77 11.78
CA GLY A 113 -4.83 5.63 10.62
C GLY A 113 -5.89 5.00 9.72
N TYR A 114 -6.74 5.84 9.13
CA TYR A 114 -7.80 5.39 8.25
C TYR A 114 -7.22 4.73 7.00
N ARG A 115 -7.69 3.53 6.70
CA ARG A 115 -7.39 2.82 5.46
C ARG A 115 -8.56 1.92 5.11
N ARG A 116 -9.03 2.00 3.87
CA ARG A 116 -9.98 1.03 3.33
C ARG A 116 -9.69 0.68 1.89
N VAL A 117 -10.04 -0.54 1.51
CA VAL A 117 -10.05 -1.00 0.13
C VAL A 117 -11.18 -0.30 -0.61
N LEU A 118 -10.87 0.21 -1.81
CA LEU A 118 -11.88 0.73 -2.74
C LEU A 118 -12.66 -0.43 -3.38
N THR A 119 -13.94 -0.21 -3.66
CA THR A 119 -14.70 -1.15 -4.50
C THR A 119 -14.20 -1.09 -5.94
N ALA A 120 -14.56 -2.09 -6.75
CA ALA A 120 -14.19 -2.10 -8.17
C ALA A 120 -14.75 -0.88 -8.92
N GLU A 121 -15.96 -0.44 -8.55
CA GLU A 121 -16.61 0.74 -9.11
C GLU A 121 -15.86 2.02 -8.71
N GLU A 122 -15.49 2.17 -7.44
CA GLU A 122 -14.70 3.31 -6.97
C GLU A 122 -13.33 3.38 -7.66
N SER A 123 -12.64 2.24 -7.77
CA SER A 123 -11.37 2.12 -8.50
C SER A 123 -11.51 2.52 -9.96
N SER A 124 -12.55 2.03 -10.64
CA SER A 124 -12.81 2.33 -12.06
C SER A 124 -13.07 3.83 -12.26
N ASP A 125 -13.91 4.42 -11.42
CA ASP A 125 -14.22 5.85 -11.43
C ASP A 125 -12.97 6.72 -11.18
N TRP A 126 -12.12 6.34 -10.23
CA TRP A 126 -10.84 7.02 -10.01
C TRP A 126 -9.93 6.99 -11.24
N ARG A 127 -9.78 5.82 -11.86
CA ARG A 127 -8.95 5.64 -13.06
C ARG A 127 -9.47 6.49 -14.21
N GLN A 128 -10.79 6.52 -14.41
CA GLN A 128 -11.42 7.37 -15.42
C GLN A 128 -11.16 8.85 -15.15
N ARG A 129 -11.40 9.33 -13.92
CA ARG A 129 -11.17 10.74 -13.56
C ARG A 129 -9.71 11.17 -13.74
N LEU A 130 -8.75 10.30 -13.40
CA LEU A 130 -7.33 10.57 -13.59
C LEU A 130 -6.92 10.49 -15.06
N GLN A 131 -7.50 9.59 -15.84
CA GLN A 131 -7.31 9.55 -17.29
C GLN A 131 -7.80 10.85 -17.93
N GLU A 132 -9.00 11.30 -17.60
CA GLU A 132 -9.60 12.52 -18.15
C GLU A 132 -8.83 13.78 -17.77
N ARG A 133 -8.37 13.87 -16.51
CA ARG A 133 -7.68 15.07 -16.00
C ARG A 133 -6.20 15.11 -16.36
N TRP A 134 -5.51 13.98 -16.21
CA TRP A 134 -4.05 13.90 -16.23
C TRP A 134 -3.49 13.09 -17.39
N GLY A 135 -4.34 12.49 -18.23
CA GLY A 135 -3.88 11.63 -19.32
C GLY A 135 -3.27 10.33 -18.84
N LEU A 136 -3.66 9.84 -17.65
CA LEU A 136 -3.25 8.53 -17.14
C LEU A 136 -3.68 7.44 -18.14
N ASN A 137 -2.75 6.59 -18.57
CA ASN A 137 -3.06 5.50 -19.49
C ASN A 137 -2.94 4.16 -18.78
N VAL A 138 -4.09 3.55 -18.47
CA VAL A 138 -4.20 2.39 -17.58
C VAL A 138 -3.67 2.74 -16.18
N LEU A 139 -2.36 2.66 -16.00
CA LEU A 139 -1.61 3.07 -14.80
C LEU A 139 -0.26 3.70 -15.12
N ALA A 140 0.14 3.71 -16.39
CA ALA A 140 1.34 4.40 -16.82
C ALA A 140 1.03 5.90 -16.89
N TRP A 141 1.94 6.68 -16.32
CA TRP A 141 1.94 8.13 -16.46
C TRP A 141 3.36 8.62 -16.77
N HIS A 142 3.58 9.92 -16.80
CA HIS A 142 4.93 10.44 -17.03
C HIS A 142 5.88 10.02 -15.88
N PRO A 143 7.14 9.65 -16.21
CA PRO A 143 7.79 9.75 -17.52
C PRO A 143 7.64 8.50 -18.42
N MET A 144 6.81 7.52 -18.08
CA MET A 144 6.68 6.24 -18.82
C MET A 144 5.92 6.34 -20.14
N LEU A 145 5.12 7.39 -20.32
CA LEU A 145 4.44 7.63 -21.59
C LEU A 145 5.45 7.99 -22.68
N ALA A 146 5.22 7.50 -23.91
CA ALA A 146 6.07 7.81 -25.07
C ALA A 146 6.03 9.30 -25.49
N THR A 147 5.12 10.08 -24.91
CA THR A 147 5.01 11.52 -25.13
C THR A 147 6.00 12.29 -24.24
N PRO A 148 6.50 13.45 -24.70
CA PRO A 148 7.37 14.29 -23.88
C PRO A 148 6.73 14.63 -22.53
N VAL A 149 7.56 14.67 -21.47
CA VAL A 149 7.12 15.09 -20.14
C VAL A 149 6.68 16.56 -20.19
N PRO A 150 5.44 16.90 -19.80
CA PRO A 150 4.98 18.28 -19.74
C PRO A 150 5.79 19.12 -18.76
N ALA A 151 5.93 20.42 -19.01
CA ALA A 151 6.75 21.32 -18.18
C ALA A 151 6.21 21.49 -16.75
N GLU A 152 4.92 21.25 -16.57
CA GLU A 152 4.20 21.26 -15.29
C GLU A 152 4.31 19.95 -14.51
N VAL A 153 4.98 18.94 -15.05
CA VAL A 153 5.25 17.67 -14.38
C VAL A 153 6.68 17.67 -13.85
N LEU A 154 6.81 17.47 -12.54
CA LEU A 154 8.08 17.35 -11.86
C LEU A 154 8.45 15.87 -11.74
N VAL A 155 9.52 15.45 -12.40
CA VAL A 155 10.02 14.06 -12.32
C VAL A 155 11.33 14.01 -11.55
N LEU A 156 11.37 13.21 -10.49
CA LEU A 156 12.49 13.08 -9.58
C LEU A 156 13.00 11.63 -9.55
N GLN A 157 14.29 11.48 -9.32
CA GLN A 157 14.90 10.20 -8.97
C GLN A 157 14.50 9.82 -7.54
N GLU A 158 13.94 8.62 -7.39
CA GLU A 158 13.31 8.16 -6.16
C GLU A 158 14.28 8.12 -4.98
N ALA A 159 15.50 7.63 -5.21
CA ALA A 159 16.52 7.43 -4.18
C ALA A 159 16.81 8.71 -3.36
N TYR A 160 16.96 9.86 -4.03
CA TYR A 160 17.25 11.11 -3.35
C TYR A 160 16.06 11.65 -2.53
N MET A 161 14.84 11.35 -2.95
CA MET A 161 13.66 11.90 -2.31
C MET A 161 13.40 11.26 -0.95
N TRP A 162 13.64 9.95 -0.80
CA TRP A 162 13.27 9.22 0.41
C TRP A 162 14.31 9.27 1.52
N ASP A 163 15.60 9.39 1.17
CA ASP A 163 16.66 9.57 2.15
C ASP A 163 16.56 10.94 2.88
N GLU A 164 15.83 11.91 2.31
CA GLU A 164 15.72 13.29 2.82
C GLU A 164 14.31 13.70 3.32
N GLN A 165 13.54 12.75 3.86
CA GLN A 165 12.18 13.03 4.38
C GLN A 165 11.18 13.51 3.31
N GLY A 166 11.39 13.19 2.03
CA GLY A 166 10.54 13.67 0.93
C GLY A 166 9.06 13.35 1.12
N ALA A 167 8.72 12.18 1.66
CA ALA A 167 7.33 11.80 1.91
C ALA A 167 6.66 12.76 2.92
N ALA A 168 7.38 13.14 3.99
CA ALA A 168 6.87 14.10 4.97
C ALA A 168 6.60 15.47 4.35
N ARG A 169 7.45 15.91 3.42
CA ARG A 169 7.29 17.19 2.73
C ARG A 169 6.13 17.19 1.74
N VAL A 170 5.94 16.09 1.00
CA VAL A 170 4.75 15.93 0.15
C VAL A 170 3.49 15.97 1.02
N ARG A 171 3.46 15.24 2.14
CA ARG A 171 2.35 15.30 3.10
C ARG A 171 2.10 16.73 3.59
N GLN A 172 3.14 17.47 3.96
CA GLN A 172 2.99 18.87 4.40
C GLN A 172 2.35 19.76 3.32
N VAL A 173 2.77 19.62 2.06
CA VAL A 173 2.15 20.37 0.95
C VAL A 173 0.66 20.07 0.83
N LEU A 174 0.28 18.80 0.95
CA LEU A 174 -1.12 18.39 0.88
C LEU A 174 -1.92 18.82 2.12
N GLN A 175 -1.32 18.75 3.31
CA GLN A 175 -1.92 19.25 4.56
C GLN A 175 -2.21 20.75 4.49
N ASP A 176 -1.25 21.55 3.99
CA ASP A 176 -1.43 22.99 3.80
C ASP A 176 -2.57 23.32 2.82
N ALA A 177 -2.84 22.43 1.87
CA ALA A 177 -3.95 22.54 0.93
C ALA A 177 -5.28 22.00 1.46
N GLY A 178 -5.33 21.54 2.72
CA GLY A 178 -6.52 20.99 3.35
C GLY A 178 -6.79 19.51 3.03
N GLY A 179 -5.81 18.82 2.44
CA GLY A 179 -5.88 17.38 2.16
C GLY A 179 -5.98 16.56 3.46
N ARG A 180 -6.78 15.49 3.41
CA ARG A 180 -6.97 14.57 4.55
C ARG A 180 -6.79 13.11 4.18
N ARG A 181 -7.33 12.73 3.02
CA ARG A 181 -7.30 11.36 2.50
C ARG A 181 -6.83 11.37 1.05
N VAL A 182 -6.19 10.29 0.65
CA VAL A 182 -5.61 10.09 -0.67
C VAL A 182 -6.14 8.78 -1.24
N ALA A 183 -6.56 8.80 -2.50
CA ALA A 183 -6.79 7.58 -3.26
C ALA A 183 -5.44 7.05 -3.74
N GLU A 184 -5.16 5.78 -3.46
CA GLU A 184 -3.99 5.03 -3.87
C GLU A 184 -4.44 3.95 -4.86
N LEU A 185 -4.00 4.06 -6.11
CA LEU A 185 -4.24 3.05 -7.14
C LEU A 185 -2.96 2.29 -7.42
N ARG A 186 -3.02 0.97 -7.53
CA ARG A 186 -1.84 0.11 -7.74
C ARG A 186 -1.95 -0.69 -9.04
N GLU A 187 -0.79 -1.07 -9.57
CA GLU A 187 -0.65 -1.97 -10.71
C GLU A 187 -1.29 -3.34 -10.47
N TYR A 188 -1.09 -3.86 -9.27
CA TYR A 188 -1.67 -5.10 -8.80
C TYR A 188 -2.03 -4.99 -7.32
N GLY A 189 -2.96 -5.85 -6.91
CA GLY A 189 -3.55 -5.81 -5.58
C GLY A 189 -4.80 -4.95 -5.53
N ALA A 190 -5.16 -4.53 -4.32
CA ALA A 190 -6.30 -3.65 -4.09
C ALA A 190 -5.89 -2.18 -4.21
N ASP A 191 -6.83 -1.34 -4.63
CA ASP A 191 -6.72 0.11 -4.51
C ASP A 191 -7.29 0.54 -3.14
N TYR A 192 -6.82 1.67 -2.62
CA TYR A 192 -7.13 2.12 -1.27
C TYR A 192 -7.54 3.59 -1.21
N LEU A 193 -8.35 3.90 -0.20
CA LEU A 193 -8.45 5.24 0.36
C LEU A 193 -7.68 5.25 1.68
N VAL A 194 -6.66 6.10 1.78
CA VAL A 194 -5.75 6.17 2.94
C VAL A 194 -5.76 7.55 3.56
N ASP A 195 -5.57 7.64 4.87
CA ASP A 195 -5.25 8.91 5.52
C ASP A 195 -3.92 9.46 5.01
N LEU A 196 -3.84 10.79 4.96
CA LEU A 196 -2.66 11.51 4.51
C LEU A 196 -1.43 11.19 5.37
N ASP A 197 -1.60 10.88 6.65
CA ASP A 197 -0.49 10.48 7.53
C ASP A 197 0.13 9.13 7.13
N LEU A 198 -0.61 8.27 6.42
CA LEU A 198 -0.10 7.01 5.87
C LEU A 198 0.47 7.16 4.45
N PHE A 199 0.29 8.32 3.82
CA PHE A 199 0.66 8.53 2.43
C PHE A 199 2.19 8.61 2.22
N ALA A 200 2.70 7.75 1.35
CA ALA A 200 4.08 7.77 0.88
C ALA A 200 4.10 7.34 -0.61
N PRO A 201 4.20 8.30 -1.56
CA PRO A 201 4.12 8.01 -2.99
C PRO A 201 5.44 7.43 -3.53
N ARG A 202 5.74 6.19 -3.14
CA ARG A 202 6.97 5.48 -3.49
C ARG A 202 6.68 4.14 -4.16
N TYR A 203 7.64 3.63 -4.91
CA TYR A 203 7.58 2.29 -5.45
C TYR A 203 7.81 1.28 -4.32
N THR A 204 6.81 0.43 -4.06
CA THR A 204 6.87 -0.60 -3.01
C THR A 204 6.84 -1.99 -3.62
N GLY A 205 7.46 -2.15 -4.79
CA GLY A 205 7.35 -3.36 -5.58
C GLY A 205 6.05 -3.47 -6.36
N ALA A 206 5.38 -2.36 -6.66
CA ALA A 206 4.24 -2.22 -7.59
C ALA A 206 4.13 -0.74 -7.99
N GLU A 207 3.85 -0.46 -9.26
CA GLU A 207 3.59 0.94 -9.65
C GLU A 207 2.36 1.48 -8.91
N GLY A 208 2.40 2.77 -8.60
CA GLY A 208 1.36 3.44 -7.84
C GLY A 208 1.02 4.80 -8.41
N VAL A 209 -0.27 5.14 -8.37
CA VAL A 209 -0.81 6.45 -8.72
C VAL A 209 -1.62 6.96 -7.54
N TRP A 210 -1.46 8.24 -7.20
CA TRP A 210 -2.16 8.86 -6.08
C TRP A 210 -2.77 10.21 -6.44
N SER A 211 -3.94 10.50 -5.88
CA SER A 211 -4.61 11.80 -5.97
C SER A 211 -5.65 11.96 -4.86
N ASP A 212 -6.34 13.09 -4.84
CA ASP A 212 -7.52 13.34 -4.00
C ASP A 212 -8.72 13.81 -4.85
N ASN A 213 -9.86 14.03 -4.19
CA ASN A 213 -11.11 14.33 -4.89
C ASN A 213 -11.08 15.65 -5.68
N SER A 214 -10.13 16.55 -5.40
CA SER A 214 -9.97 17.79 -6.16
C SER A 214 -9.36 17.56 -7.54
N LEU A 215 -8.61 16.46 -7.71
CA LEU A 215 -7.78 16.19 -8.89
C LEU A 215 -6.81 17.35 -9.22
N ALA A 216 -6.52 18.22 -8.24
CA ALA A 216 -5.60 19.35 -8.40
C ALA A 216 -4.13 18.93 -8.44
N TRP A 217 -3.86 17.67 -8.11
CA TRP A 217 -2.55 17.05 -8.15
C TRP A 217 -2.66 15.57 -8.51
N ILE A 218 -1.52 15.00 -8.88
CA ILE A 218 -1.32 13.56 -9.08
C ILE A 218 0.13 13.25 -8.67
N ALA A 219 0.34 12.08 -8.10
CA ALA A 219 1.66 11.51 -7.90
C ALA A 219 1.72 10.14 -8.57
N TYR A 220 2.90 9.77 -9.08
CA TYR A 220 3.13 8.47 -9.71
C TYR A 220 4.52 7.97 -9.34
N ALA A 221 4.65 6.68 -9.04
CA ALA A 221 5.92 6.04 -8.75
C ALA A 221 6.02 4.72 -9.54
N SER A 222 7.18 4.49 -10.13
CA SER A 222 7.43 3.41 -11.08
C SER A 222 8.61 2.54 -10.66
N HIS A 223 8.65 1.31 -11.18
CA HIS A 223 9.77 0.38 -11.05
C HIS A 223 11.09 0.92 -11.63
N GLU A 224 11.02 1.96 -12.45
CA GLU A 224 12.15 2.66 -13.04
C GLU A 224 12.89 3.60 -12.05
N GLY A 225 12.57 3.55 -10.76
CA GLY A 225 13.23 4.34 -9.72
C GLY A 225 12.95 5.84 -9.85
N THR A 226 11.77 6.19 -10.35
CA THR A 226 11.31 7.57 -10.50
C THR A 226 10.01 7.81 -9.75
N VAL A 227 9.85 9.05 -9.30
CA VAL A 227 8.59 9.57 -8.77
C VAL A 227 8.25 10.87 -9.49
N ALA A 228 7.03 10.96 -9.99
CA ALA A 228 6.53 12.11 -10.75
C ALA A 228 5.37 12.77 -10.01
N PHE A 229 5.32 14.11 -10.09
CA PHE A 229 4.28 14.93 -9.48
C PHE A 229 3.69 15.87 -10.53
N GLY A 230 2.37 16.05 -10.51
CA GLY A 230 1.64 17.02 -11.33
C GLY A 230 0.91 18.07 -10.50
N GLY A 231 0.64 19.22 -11.11
CA GLY A 231 -0.25 20.24 -10.56
C GLY A 231 0.28 20.92 -9.30
N LEU A 232 -0.56 20.93 -8.26
CA LEU A 232 -0.23 21.56 -6.98
C LEU A 232 1.08 21.03 -6.40
N LEU A 233 1.30 19.71 -6.44
CA LEU A 233 2.52 19.10 -5.90
C LEU A 233 3.76 19.55 -6.66
N ALA A 234 3.74 19.48 -7.99
CA ALA A 234 4.87 19.93 -8.82
C ALA A 234 5.23 21.40 -8.55
N THR A 235 4.20 22.25 -8.48
CA THR A 235 4.36 23.70 -8.24
C THR A 235 4.93 23.97 -6.84
N ALA A 236 4.33 23.39 -5.80
CA ALA A 236 4.71 23.66 -4.42
C ALA A 236 6.08 23.08 -4.06
N LEU A 237 6.41 21.86 -4.53
CA LEU A 237 7.72 21.25 -4.31
C LEU A 237 8.82 22.06 -4.99
N THR A 238 8.60 22.50 -6.24
CA THR A 238 9.55 23.37 -6.96
C THR A 238 9.79 24.71 -6.27
N ALA A 239 8.74 25.32 -5.72
CA ALA A 239 8.83 26.61 -5.05
C ALA A 239 9.48 26.53 -3.65
N ARG A 240 9.19 25.46 -2.90
CA ARG A 240 9.56 25.35 -1.48
C ARG A 240 10.87 24.61 -1.26
N TRP A 241 11.37 23.86 -2.24
CA TRP A 241 12.52 23.00 -2.06
C TRP A 241 13.65 23.29 -3.06
N PRO A 242 14.66 24.09 -2.66
CA PRO A 242 15.75 24.50 -3.55
C PRO A 242 16.53 23.32 -4.18
N ASP A 243 16.72 22.24 -3.42
CA ASP A 243 17.49 21.06 -3.86
C ASP A 243 16.72 20.13 -4.81
N VAL A 244 15.41 20.32 -4.99
CA VAL A 244 14.59 19.45 -5.85
C VAL A 244 15.10 19.39 -7.30
N ARG A 245 15.78 20.46 -7.75
CA ARG A 245 16.42 20.52 -9.06
C ARG A 245 17.62 19.56 -9.19
N ARG A 246 18.29 19.23 -8.09
CA ARG A 246 19.42 18.28 -8.08
C ARG A 246 18.96 16.85 -8.29
N TRP A 247 17.69 16.57 -8.01
CA TRP A 247 17.10 15.23 -8.09
C TRP A 247 16.34 15.00 -9.37
N HIS A 248 16.31 16.01 -10.24
CA HIS A 248 15.61 15.96 -11.51
C HIS A 248 16.09 14.76 -12.32
N TRP A 249 15.14 14.01 -12.88
CA TRP A 249 15.43 12.91 -13.78
C TRP A 249 15.77 13.46 -15.18
N SER A 250 16.88 13.02 -15.77
CA SER A 250 17.44 13.62 -16.99
C SER A 250 17.13 12.88 -18.29
N GLY A 251 16.24 11.88 -18.28
CA GLY A 251 16.02 10.99 -19.43
C GLY A 251 16.65 9.62 -19.25
N TRP A 252 16.19 8.66 -20.07
CA TRP A 252 16.87 7.41 -20.38
C TRP A 252 17.71 7.57 -21.65
#